data_AF-A0A3R8KTT2-F1
#
_entry.id   AF-A0A3R8KTT2-F1
#
_cell.length_a   1.000
_cell.length_b   1.000
_cell.length_c   1.000
_cell.angle_alpha   90.00
_cell.angle_beta   90.00
_cell.angle_gamma   90.00
#
_symmetry.space_group_name_H-M   'P 1'
#
loop_
_entity.id
_entity.type
_entity.pdbx_description
1 polymer ?
#
loop_
_entity_poly.entity_id
_entity_poly.type
_entity_poly.pdbx_seq_one_letter_code
_entity_poly.pdbx_strand_id
1 'polypeptide(L)'
;MPKQFKTARQINKLKVIEAAEKLGVSQPTLSAWEGERKSPSIDSLENMADLYGVSADFLLGRCESHIQDSSQPISLQSLPAFHGRPVWSATYGWLLVNAADRVLTFPDGHTLPFMDIVGELFTSALPFSEAEPPNEQPLSRSEVNRQKEIWLEPISPDSDLRKELQGWYRVKDRFVENEYGSRFYLDTYGSKWLAFTPETKA
;
A
#
# COMPACT_ATOMS: atom_id res chain seq x y z
N MET A 1 18.13 6.23 12.81
CA MET A 1 17.55 4.89 12.60
C MET A 1 18.62 3.85 12.82
N PRO A 2 18.37 2.79 13.61
CA PRO A 2 19.31 1.70 13.79
C PRO A 2 19.49 0.92 12.48
N LYS A 3 20.72 0.50 12.17
CA LYS A 3 21.04 -0.27 10.96
C LYS A 3 20.59 -1.72 11.11
N GLN A 4 20.09 -2.34 10.04
CA GLN A 4 19.45 -3.66 10.07
C GLN A 4 20.38 -4.80 9.59
N PHE A 5 21.71 -4.60 9.61
CA PHE A 5 22.67 -5.60 9.11
C PHE A 5 22.55 -6.96 9.80
N LYS A 6 22.43 -6.94 11.14
CA LYS A 6 22.26 -8.17 11.94
C LYS A 6 20.95 -8.88 11.61
N THR A 7 19.88 -8.11 11.45
CA THR A 7 18.55 -8.60 11.07
C THR A 7 18.60 -9.27 9.70
N ALA A 8 19.21 -8.61 8.70
CA ALA A 8 19.36 -9.15 7.35
C ALA A 8 20.14 -10.48 7.33
N ARG A 9 21.21 -10.58 8.13
CA ARG A 9 21.97 -11.83 8.29
C ARG A 9 21.13 -12.94 8.95
N GLN A 10 20.37 -12.60 10.00
CA GLN A 10 19.52 -13.55 10.71
C GLN A 10 18.38 -14.09 9.83
N ILE A 11 17.75 -13.22 9.02
CA ILE A 11 16.75 -13.60 8.03
C ILE A 11 17.31 -14.65 7.07
N ASN A 12 18.56 -14.47 6.64
CA ASN A 12 19.25 -15.40 5.74
C ASN A 12 19.83 -16.65 6.44
N LYS A 13 19.58 -16.83 7.75
CA LYS A 13 20.09 -17.95 8.56
C LYS A 13 21.61 -18.14 8.51
N LEU A 14 22.35 -17.07 8.20
CA LEU A 14 23.81 -17.12 8.11
C LEU A 14 24.45 -16.87 9.47
N LYS A 15 25.45 -17.69 9.82
CA LYS A 15 26.32 -17.37 10.96
C LYS A 15 27.21 -16.18 10.60
N VAL A 16 27.68 -15.44 11.61
CA VAL A 16 28.58 -14.29 11.39
C VAL A 16 29.83 -14.71 10.60
N ILE A 17 30.36 -15.91 10.87
CA ILE A 17 31.55 -16.45 10.19
C ILE A 17 31.26 -16.68 8.70
N GLU A 18 30.16 -17.37 8.38
CA GLU A 18 29.75 -17.69 7.01
C GLU A 18 29.41 -16.42 6.22
N ALA A 19 28.72 -15.46 6.84
CA ALA A 19 28.41 -14.19 6.20
C ALA A 19 29.67 -13.36 5.94
N ALA A 20 30.62 -13.35 6.87
CA ALA A 20 31.89 -12.64 6.69
C ALA A 20 32.71 -13.25 5.55
N GLU A 21 32.76 -14.58 5.46
CA GLU A 21 33.42 -15.31 4.38
C GLU A 21 32.79 -14.99 3.02
N LYS A 22 31.45 -15.04 2.92
CA LYS A 22 30.73 -14.71 1.68
C LYS A 22 30.87 -13.25 1.25
N LEU A 23 31.02 -12.33 2.20
CA LEU A 23 31.26 -10.91 1.94
C LEU A 23 32.75 -10.60 1.69
N GLY A 24 33.65 -11.57 1.83
CA GLY A 24 35.10 -11.36 1.69
C GLY A 24 35.71 -10.48 2.78
N VAL A 25 35.10 -10.42 3.97
CA VAL A 25 35.54 -9.57 5.09
C VAL A 25 35.90 -10.41 6.32
N SER A 26 36.67 -9.85 7.25
CA SER A 26 36.97 -10.54 8.49
C SER A 26 35.76 -10.55 9.44
N GLN A 27 35.60 -11.63 10.21
CA GLN A 27 34.52 -11.75 11.22
C GLN A 27 34.43 -10.55 12.19
N PRO A 28 35.55 -9.98 12.70
CA PRO A 28 35.50 -8.77 13.53
C PRO A 28 34.98 -7.55 12.79
N THR A 29 35.21 -7.46 11.47
CA THR A 29 34.72 -6.36 10.63
C THR A 29 33.21 -6.41 10.50
N LEU A 30 32.64 -7.58 10.18
CA LEU A 30 31.19 -7.75 10.10
C LEU A 30 30.52 -7.50 11.46
N SER A 31 31.12 -7.99 12.56
CA SER A 31 30.63 -7.73 13.92
C SER A 31 30.67 -6.25 14.29
N ALA A 32 31.71 -5.52 13.86
CA ALA A 32 31.81 -4.07 14.06
C ALA A 32 30.77 -3.29 13.25
N TRP A 33 30.39 -3.78 12.06
CA TRP A 33 29.30 -3.22 11.27
C TRP A 33 27.94 -3.46 11.93
N GLU A 34 27.65 -4.70 12.33
CA GLU A 34 26.42 -5.07 13.05
C GLU A 34 26.26 -4.34 14.39
N GLY A 35 27.36 -4.04 15.07
CA GLY A 35 27.38 -3.29 16.31
C GLY A 35 27.48 -1.76 16.14
N GLU A 36 27.34 -1.25 14.92
CA GLU A 36 27.43 0.18 14.55
C GLU A 36 28.73 0.89 14.95
N ARG A 37 29.78 0.14 15.33
CA ARG A 37 31.10 0.69 15.70
C ARG A 37 31.88 1.17 14.49
N LYS A 38 31.57 0.61 13.31
CA LYS A 38 32.18 0.95 12.03
C LYS A 38 31.11 0.99 10.94
N SER A 39 31.26 1.89 9.98
CA SER A 39 30.40 1.89 8.79
C SER A 39 31.05 1.07 7.66
N PRO A 40 30.27 0.27 6.92
CA PRO A 40 30.76 -0.38 5.70
C PRO A 40 31.03 0.67 4.60
N SER A 41 31.84 0.32 3.60
CA SER A 41 31.94 1.09 2.36
C SER A 41 30.67 0.93 1.53
N ILE A 42 30.51 1.76 0.50
CA ILE A 42 29.37 1.64 -0.43
C ILE A 42 29.38 0.26 -1.13
N ASP A 43 30.53 -0.20 -1.62
CA ASP A 43 30.66 -1.53 -2.23
C ASP A 43 30.31 -2.66 -1.25
N SER A 44 30.72 -2.52 0.02
CA SER A 44 30.40 -3.53 1.05
C SER A 44 28.89 -3.55 1.37
N LEU A 45 28.23 -2.40 1.28
CA LEU A 45 26.79 -2.27 1.48
C LEU A 45 26.02 -2.91 0.32
N GLU A 46 26.46 -2.69 -0.93
CA GLU A 46 25.90 -3.35 -2.11
C GLU A 46 26.05 -4.87 -2.02
N ASN A 47 27.26 -5.36 -1.71
CA ASN A 47 27.50 -6.80 -1.51
C ASN A 47 26.64 -7.40 -0.40
N MET A 48 26.35 -6.66 0.68
CA MET A 48 25.39 -7.10 1.70
C MET A 48 23.96 -7.17 1.17
N ALA A 49 23.55 -6.15 0.41
CA ALA A 49 22.20 -6.09 -0.17
C ALA A 49 21.98 -7.30 -1.09
N ASP A 50 22.95 -7.58 -1.96
CA ASP A 50 22.94 -8.72 -2.87
C ASP A 50 23.00 -10.06 -2.13
N LEU A 51 23.91 -10.19 -1.15
CA LEU A 51 24.04 -11.42 -0.37
C LEU A 51 22.77 -11.77 0.40
N TYR A 52 22.13 -10.77 1.00
CA TYR A 52 20.95 -10.96 1.83
C TYR A 52 19.63 -10.88 1.06
N GLY A 53 19.66 -10.49 -0.22
CA GLY A 53 18.47 -10.30 -1.05
C GLY A 53 17.54 -9.19 -0.53
N VAL A 54 18.11 -8.10 0.00
CA VAL A 54 17.36 -6.95 0.56
C VAL A 54 17.84 -5.64 -0.07
N SER A 55 17.05 -4.57 0.02
CA SER A 55 17.48 -3.27 -0.47
C SER A 55 18.51 -2.60 0.47
N ALA A 56 19.35 -1.72 -0.09
CA ALA A 56 20.24 -0.89 0.73
C ALA A 56 19.47 -0.04 1.75
N ASP A 57 18.27 0.43 1.41
CA ASP A 57 17.40 1.17 2.32
C ASP A 57 16.93 0.32 3.51
N PHE A 58 16.67 -0.98 3.31
CA PHE A 58 16.39 -1.90 4.40
C PHE A 58 17.59 -2.00 5.35
N LEU A 59 18.79 -2.22 4.81
CA LEU A 59 20.02 -2.30 5.60
C LEU A 59 20.30 -1.02 6.40
N LEU A 60 19.99 0.14 5.82
CA LEU A 60 20.13 1.45 6.45
C LEU A 60 18.97 1.82 7.39
N GLY A 61 17.95 0.97 7.52
CA GLY A 61 16.80 1.21 8.37
C GLY A 61 15.88 2.33 7.88
N ARG A 62 15.86 2.60 6.56
CA ARG A 62 15.04 3.64 5.91
C ARG A 62 13.66 3.15 5.44
N CYS A 63 13.27 1.92 5.77
CA CYS A 63 11.98 1.34 5.38
C CYS A 63 10.72 1.97 6.03
N GLU A 64 10.84 3.07 6.79
CA GLU A 64 9.68 3.83 7.28
C GLU A 64 9.28 4.98 6.34
N SER A 65 10.15 5.44 5.44
CA SER A 65 9.86 6.60 4.59
C SER A 65 9.22 6.26 3.25
N HIS A 66 9.15 4.97 2.90
CA HIS A 66 8.24 4.54 1.85
C HIS A 66 6.91 4.19 2.50
N ILE A 67 6.05 5.20 2.60
CA ILE A 67 4.63 4.99 2.31
C ILE A 67 4.63 4.46 0.86
N GLN A 68 4.91 3.16 0.69
CA GLN A 68 4.50 2.49 -0.53
C GLN A 68 3.00 2.66 -0.54
N ASP A 69 2.47 3.24 -1.61
CA ASP A 69 1.04 3.31 -1.87
C ASP A 69 0.39 2.04 -1.34
N SER A 70 -0.41 2.17 -0.27
CA SER A 70 -1.13 1.05 0.35
C SER A 70 -2.06 0.36 -0.63
N SER A 71 -2.28 0.97 -1.79
CA SER A 71 -3.04 0.48 -2.93
C SER A 71 -2.25 -0.44 -3.86
N GLN A 72 -0.91 -0.50 -3.77
CA GLN A 72 -0.12 -1.36 -4.66
C GLN A 72 0.14 -2.75 -4.07
N PRO A 73 -0.02 -3.81 -4.87
CA PRO A 73 0.27 -5.16 -4.43
C PRO A 73 1.78 -5.37 -4.23
N ILE A 74 2.13 -6.00 -3.12
CA ILE A 74 3.48 -6.42 -2.77
C ILE A 74 3.88 -7.57 -3.71
N SER A 75 5.00 -7.40 -4.42
CA SER A 75 5.61 -8.47 -5.21
C SER A 75 6.14 -9.60 -4.32
N LEU A 76 5.97 -10.85 -4.74
CA LEU A 76 6.53 -12.02 -4.03
C LEU A 76 8.05 -11.95 -3.87
N GLN A 77 8.75 -11.26 -4.78
CA GLN A 77 10.20 -11.08 -4.71
C GLN A 77 10.61 -10.10 -3.60
N SER A 78 9.76 -9.13 -3.26
CA SER A 78 10.03 -8.16 -2.19
C SER A 78 9.51 -8.60 -0.83
N LEU A 79 8.67 -9.64 -0.78
CA LEU A 79 8.10 -10.23 0.42
C LEU A 79 9.14 -10.52 1.54
N PRO A 80 10.36 -11.03 1.25
CA PRO A 80 11.39 -11.21 2.27
C PRO A 80 11.77 -9.92 3.02
N ALA A 81 11.69 -8.75 2.39
CA ALA A 81 11.96 -7.46 3.02
C ALA A 81 10.92 -7.08 4.09
N PHE A 82 9.75 -7.75 4.10
CA PHE A 82 8.69 -7.56 5.07
C PHE A 82 8.80 -8.49 6.28
N HIS A 83 9.92 -9.20 6.48
CA HIS A 83 10.10 -10.09 7.63
C HIS A 83 9.67 -9.45 8.98
N GLY A 84 8.79 -10.15 9.70
CA GLY A 84 8.25 -9.69 10.98
C GLY A 84 7.22 -8.58 10.88
N ARG A 85 6.83 -8.16 9.66
CA ARG A 85 5.76 -7.19 9.40
C ARG A 85 4.48 -7.91 9.00
N PRO A 86 3.30 -7.43 9.45
CA PRO A 86 2.03 -7.93 8.96
C PRO A 86 1.80 -7.43 7.52
N VAL A 87 1.19 -8.29 6.71
CA VAL A 87 0.67 -7.99 5.37
C VAL A 87 -0.79 -8.42 5.32
N TRP A 88 -1.57 -7.80 4.45
CA TRP A 88 -2.99 -8.08 4.33
C TRP A 88 -3.32 -8.70 2.97
N SER A 89 -4.23 -9.68 2.95
CA SER A 89 -4.79 -10.31 1.75
C SER A 89 -6.31 -10.21 1.79
N ALA A 90 -6.94 -9.97 0.63
CA ALA A 90 -8.39 -10.03 0.51
C ALA A 90 -8.97 -11.42 0.80
N THR A 91 -8.20 -12.48 0.51
CA THR A 91 -8.64 -13.87 0.69
C THR A 91 -8.45 -14.34 2.14
N TYR A 92 -7.34 -13.96 2.76
CA TYR A 92 -6.87 -14.55 4.02
C TYR A 92 -6.85 -13.57 5.21
N GLY A 93 -7.06 -12.27 4.96
CA GLY A 93 -6.92 -11.23 5.98
C GLY A 93 -5.46 -10.96 6.33
N TRP A 94 -5.20 -10.67 7.60
CA TRP A 94 -3.86 -10.34 8.09
C TRP A 94 -2.99 -11.59 8.25
N LEU A 95 -1.78 -11.52 7.70
CA LEU A 95 -0.76 -12.55 7.73
C LEU A 95 0.57 -11.96 8.21
N LEU A 96 1.35 -12.70 8.97
CA LEU A 96 2.70 -12.28 9.37
C LEU A 96 3.73 -12.86 8.42
N VAL A 97 4.63 -12.03 7.92
CA VAL A 97 5.69 -12.48 7.02
C VAL A 97 6.83 -13.13 7.80
N ASN A 98 7.04 -14.43 7.58
CA ASN A 98 8.24 -15.14 8.02
C ASN A 98 9.17 -15.43 6.82
N ALA A 99 10.00 -14.44 6.49
CA ALA A 99 11.04 -14.59 5.47
C ALA A 99 12.08 -15.69 5.75
N ALA A 100 12.34 -16.03 7.02
CA ALA A 100 13.35 -17.03 7.37
C ALA A 100 12.95 -18.43 6.90
N ASP A 101 11.65 -18.73 6.96
CA ASP A 101 11.09 -20.00 6.50
C ASP A 101 10.36 -19.88 5.15
N ARG A 102 10.32 -18.68 4.57
CA ARG A 102 9.57 -18.34 3.34
C ARG A 102 8.10 -18.71 3.40
N VAL A 103 7.49 -18.46 4.57
CA VAL A 103 6.06 -18.70 4.84
C VAL A 103 5.37 -17.47 5.39
N LEU A 104 4.07 -17.38 5.14
CA LEU A 104 3.13 -16.47 5.78
C LEU A 104 2.50 -17.22 6.96
N THR A 105 2.53 -16.61 8.13
CA THR A 105 1.95 -17.18 9.36
C THR A 105 0.60 -16.52 9.64
N PHE A 106 -0.42 -17.33 9.84
CA PHE A 106 -1.76 -16.89 10.16
C PHE A 106 -1.89 -16.57 11.67
N PRO A 107 -2.91 -15.79 12.08
CA PRO A 107 -3.11 -15.43 13.49
C PRO A 107 -3.29 -16.61 14.45
N ASP A 108 -3.80 -17.73 13.96
CA ASP A 108 -3.98 -19.00 14.67
C ASP A 108 -2.74 -19.93 14.61
N GLY A 109 -1.66 -19.48 13.96
CA GLY A 109 -0.34 -20.13 13.97
C GLY A 109 -0.07 -21.11 12.85
N HIS A 110 -1.03 -21.40 11.95
CA HIS A 110 -0.71 -22.19 10.75
C HIS A 110 0.09 -21.35 9.74
N THR A 111 0.74 -22.02 8.79
CA THR A 111 1.66 -21.38 7.84
C THR A 111 1.37 -21.75 6.41
N LEU A 112 1.56 -20.81 5.49
CA LEU A 112 1.43 -20.98 4.04
C LEU A 112 2.71 -20.56 3.32
N PRO A 113 3.31 -21.39 2.46
CA PRO A 113 4.46 -20.99 1.66
C PRO A 113 4.18 -19.75 0.79
N PHE A 114 5.18 -18.90 0.58
CA PHE A 114 5.03 -17.70 -0.26
C PHE A 114 4.53 -17.99 -1.68
N MET A 115 4.86 -19.16 -2.22
CA MET A 115 4.47 -19.57 -3.59
C MET A 115 3.00 -20.01 -3.69
N ASP A 116 2.39 -20.35 -2.56
CA ASP A 116 1.04 -20.93 -2.51
C ASP A 116 -0.02 -19.85 -2.17
N ILE A 117 0.41 -18.60 -2.02
CA ILE A 117 -0.51 -17.49 -1.74
C ILE A 117 -1.41 -17.23 -2.95
N VAL A 118 -2.72 -17.16 -2.70
CA VAL A 118 -3.72 -16.83 -3.71
C VAL A 118 -4.17 -15.39 -3.53
N GLY A 119 -3.96 -14.58 -4.57
CA GLY A 119 -4.32 -13.17 -4.60
C GLY A 119 -3.18 -12.24 -4.21
N GLU A 120 -3.51 -10.96 -4.13
CA GLU A 120 -2.54 -9.89 -3.87
C GLU A 120 -2.35 -9.65 -2.37
N LEU A 121 -1.13 -9.23 -2.00
CA LEU A 121 -0.76 -8.86 -0.64
C LEU A 121 -0.51 -7.36 -0.56
N PHE A 122 -0.91 -6.73 0.53
CA PHE A 122 -0.81 -5.29 0.72
C PHE A 122 -0.18 -4.97 2.07
N THR A 123 0.44 -3.79 2.19
CA THR A 123 1.10 -3.32 3.42
C THR A 123 0.12 -2.83 4.47
N SER A 124 -1.09 -2.50 4.04
CA SER A 124 -2.26 -2.30 4.89
C SER A 124 -3.44 -3.05 4.31
N ALA A 125 -4.50 -3.21 5.09
CA ALA A 125 -5.78 -3.55 4.47
C ALA A 125 -6.07 -2.51 3.39
N LEU A 126 -6.44 -2.97 2.18
CA LEU A 126 -7.01 -2.07 1.17
C LEU A 126 -8.12 -1.29 1.87
N PRO A 127 -8.19 0.04 1.72
CA PRO A 127 -9.24 0.79 2.35
C PRO A 127 -10.58 0.34 1.76
N PHE A 128 -11.25 -0.60 2.43
CA PHE A 128 -12.63 -0.99 2.12
C PHE A 128 -13.60 0.20 2.28
N SER A 129 -13.12 1.31 2.84
CA SER A 129 -13.90 2.45 3.30
C SER A 129 -13.45 3.80 2.77
N GLU A 130 -12.33 3.90 2.07
CA GLU A 130 -11.99 5.18 1.43
C GLU A 130 -12.59 5.20 0.03
N ALA A 131 -13.50 6.15 -0.16
CA ALA A 131 -13.94 6.51 -1.48
C ALA A 131 -12.70 6.85 -2.33
N GLU A 132 -12.45 6.08 -3.39
CA GLU A 132 -11.54 6.53 -4.43
C GLU A 132 -11.98 7.95 -4.80
N PRO A 133 -11.12 8.96 -4.59
CA PRO A 133 -11.48 10.30 -4.93
C PRO A 133 -11.74 10.32 -6.44
N PRO A 134 -12.75 11.06 -6.91
CA PRO A 134 -12.99 11.17 -8.33
C PRO A 134 -11.71 11.62 -9.03
N ASN A 135 -11.31 10.90 -10.08
CA ASN A 135 -10.08 11.16 -10.84
C ASN A 135 -10.08 12.52 -11.55
N GLU A 136 -11.23 13.19 -11.59
CA GLU A 136 -11.45 14.40 -12.34
C GLU A 136 -11.79 15.58 -11.43
N GLN A 137 -11.54 16.78 -11.96
CA GLN A 137 -11.91 17.99 -11.26
C GLN A 137 -13.44 18.18 -11.35
N PRO A 138 -14.15 18.26 -10.21
CA PRO A 138 -15.59 18.48 -10.23
C PRO A 138 -15.92 19.87 -10.76
N LEU A 139 -17.11 20.00 -11.35
CA LEU A 139 -17.67 21.28 -11.77
C LEU A 139 -17.75 22.26 -10.59
N SER A 140 -17.65 23.55 -10.84
CA SER A 140 -18.03 24.56 -9.86
C SER A 140 -19.56 24.61 -9.72
N ARG A 141 -20.05 25.10 -8.58
CA ARG A 141 -21.49 25.32 -8.36
C ARG A 141 -22.15 26.20 -9.43
N SER A 142 -21.41 27.18 -9.94
CA SER A 142 -21.87 28.07 -11.01
C SER A 142 -22.01 27.35 -12.35
N GLU A 143 -21.15 26.36 -12.62
CA GLU A 143 -21.22 25.54 -13.84
C GLU A 143 -22.35 24.51 -13.75
N VAL A 144 -22.55 23.89 -12.59
CA VAL A 144 -23.69 22.97 -12.36
C VAL A 144 -25.02 23.63 -12.70
N ASN A 145 -25.24 24.88 -12.25
CA ASN A 145 -26.46 25.62 -12.53
C ASN A 145 -26.68 25.96 -14.01
N ARG A 146 -25.63 25.90 -14.84
CA ARG A 146 -25.72 26.16 -16.28
C ARG A 146 -26.02 24.90 -17.09
N GLN A 147 -25.80 23.73 -16.51
CA GLN A 147 -26.04 22.46 -17.16
C GLN A 147 -27.51 22.07 -17.06
N LYS A 148 -28.03 21.38 -18.09
CA LYS A 148 -29.34 20.73 -18.02
C LYS A 148 -29.27 19.40 -17.27
N GLU A 149 -28.15 18.71 -17.41
CA GLU A 149 -27.92 17.38 -16.89
C GLU A 149 -26.46 17.22 -16.51
N ILE A 150 -26.20 16.49 -15.44
CA ILE A 150 -24.87 16.29 -14.87
C ILE A 150 -24.71 14.83 -14.42
N TRP A 151 -23.47 14.34 -14.43
CA TRP A 151 -23.14 13.12 -13.70
C TRP A 151 -22.87 13.47 -12.25
N LEU A 152 -23.68 12.96 -11.33
CA LEU A 152 -23.56 13.17 -9.89
C LEU A 152 -22.84 12.00 -9.24
N GLU A 153 -21.91 12.31 -8.32
CA GLU A 153 -21.32 11.33 -7.41
C GLU A 153 -21.53 11.74 -5.96
N PRO A 154 -22.10 10.88 -5.10
CA PRO A 154 -22.23 11.17 -3.67
C PRO A 154 -20.88 11.11 -2.94
N ILE A 155 -20.72 11.96 -1.94
CA ILE A 155 -19.61 11.93 -0.99
C ILE A 155 -20.07 11.09 0.21
N SER A 156 -19.67 9.82 0.25
CA SER A 156 -20.01 8.88 1.32
C SER A 156 -18.92 7.81 1.50
N PRO A 157 -18.62 7.37 2.74
CA PRO A 157 -17.74 6.21 2.96
C PRO A 157 -18.39 4.89 2.53
N ASP A 158 -19.72 4.85 2.43
CA ASP A 158 -20.47 3.68 1.97
C ASP A 158 -20.37 3.56 0.43
N SER A 159 -19.74 2.49 -0.05
CA SER A 159 -19.50 2.26 -1.48
C SER A 159 -20.75 1.75 -2.22
N ASP A 160 -21.63 1.00 -1.55
CA ASP A 160 -22.86 0.51 -2.13
C ASP A 160 -23.84 1.66 -2.33
N LEU A 161 -23.96 2.55 -1.32
CA LEU A 161 -24.75 3.77 -1.43
C LEU A 161 -24.27 4.68 -2.57
N ARG A 162 -22.95 4.82 -2.72
CA ARG A 162 -22.38 5.61 -3.84
C ARG A 162 -22.75 5.00 -5.19
N LYS A 163 -22.61 3.68 -5.35
CA LYS A 163 -22.96 2.98 -6.60
C LYS A 163 -24.45 3.07 -6.92
N GLU A 164 -25.31 3.05 -5.90
CA GLU A 164 -26.76 3.18 -6.07
C GLU A 164 -27.17 4.60 -6.48
N LEU A 165 -26.59 5.63 -5.85
CA LEU A 165 -27.00 7.02 -6.03
C LEU A 165 -26.21 7.79 -7.10
N GLN A 166 -25.05 7.28 -7.53
CA GLN A 166 -24.29 7.88 -8.64
C GLN A 166 -25.04 7.71 -9.96
N GLY A 167 -24.89 8.69 -10.84
CA GLY A 167 -25.45 8.61 -12.18
C GLY A 167 -25.93 9.95 -12.70
N TRP A 168 -26.85 9.89 -13.66
CA TRP A 168 -27.37 11.08 -14.33
C TRP A 168 -28.47 11.76 -13.53
N TYR A 169 -28.30 13.08 -13.32
CA TYR A 169 -29.29 13.93 -12.66
C TYR A 169 -29.60 15.14 -13.52
N ARG A 170 -30.89 15.46 -13.60
CA ARG A 170 -31.37 16.69 -14.24
C ARG A 170 -31.30 17.85 -13.26
N VAL A 171 -30.73 18.96 -13.70
CA VAL A 171 -30.60 20.17 -12.88
C VAL A 171 -31.92 20.93 -12.86
N LYS A 172 -32.38 21.30 -11.66
CA LYS A 172 -33.53 22.19 -11.44
C LYS A 172 -33.12 23.37 -10.55
N ASP A 173 -34.03 24.31 -10.33
CA ASP A 173 -33.75 25.57 -9.61
C ASP A 173 -33.13 25.39 -8.23
N ARG A 174 -33.54 24.38 -7.46
CA ARG A 174 -33.10 24.17 -6.07
C ARG A 174 -32.37 22.86 -5.80
N PHE A 175 -32.54 21.87 -6.67
CA PHE A 175 -32.03 20.53 -6.50
C PHE A 175 -31.79 19.88 -7.86
N VAL A 176 -31.06 18.79 -7.84
CA VAL A 176 -30.87 17.89 -8.98
C VAL A 176 -31.63 16.60 -8.71
N GLU A 177 -32.22 15.98 -9.72
CA GLU A 177 -33.08 14.79 -9.58
C GLU A 177 -32.78 13.75 -10.67
N ASN A 178 -32.68 12.46 -10.27
CA ASN A 178 -32.54 11.34 -11.20
C ASN A 178 -33.89 10.73 -11.57
N GLU A 179 -33.89 9.76 -12.50
CA GLU A 179 -35.12 9.10 -12.98
C GLU A 179 -35.84 8.27 -11.90
N TYR A 180 -35.11 7.85 -10.86
CA TYR A 180 -35.64 7.09 -9.73
C TYR A 180 -36.21 7.99 -8.61
N GLY A 181 -36.21 9.32 -8.80
CA GLY A 181 -36.76 10.29 -7.85
C GLY A 181 -35.85 10.66 -6.68
N SER A 182 -34.58 10.24 -6.71
CA SER A 182 -33.56 10.68 -5.74
C SER A 182 -33.19 12.14 -5.99
N ARG A 183 -33.04 12.92 -4.92
CA ARG A 183 -32.84 14.37 -4.99
C ARG A 183 -31.67 14.84 -4.14
N PHE A 184 -30.86 15.73 -4.71
CA PHE A 184 -29.78 16.41 -4.01
C PHE A 184 -29.93 17.93 -4.15
N TYR A 185 -29.97 18.64 -3.03
CA TYR A 185 -30.10 20.10 -3.06
C TYR A 185 -28.77 20.77 -3.40
N LEU A 186 -28.84 21.87 -4.16
CA LEU A 186 -27.66 22.64 -4.63
C LEU A 186 -26.89 23.32 -3.50
N ASP A 187 -27.47 23.47 -2.31
CA ASP A 187 -26.81 23.97 -1.10
C ASP A 187 -25.87 22.93 -0.45
N THR A 188 -26.11 21.65 -0.69
CA THR A 188 -25.26 20.54 -0.22
C THR A 188 -24.12 20.19 -1.18
N TYR A 189 -24.01 20.91 -2.30
CA TYR A 189 -22.95 20.72 -3.27
C TYR A 189 -21.55 20.87 -2.65
N GLY A 190 -20.63 19.95 -2.93
CA GLY A 190 -19.28 19.92 -2.37
C GLY A 190 -19.17 19.32 -0.96
N SER A 191 -20.30 19.08 -0.28
CA SER A 191 -20.31 18.42 1.04
C SER A 191 -20.93 17.03 1.01
N LYS A 192 -21.99 16.84 0.22
CA LYS A 192 -22.69 15.55 0.08
C LYS A 192 -22.54 14.92 -1.30
N TRP A 193 -22.16 15.71 -2.30
CA TRP A 193 -22.06 15.24 -3.68
C TRP A 193 -21.23 16.20 -4.53
N LEU A 194 -20.70 15.66 -5.62
CA LEU A 194 -19.96 16.35 -6.67
C LEU A 194 -20.63 16.09 -8.02
N ALA A 195 -20.26 16.90 -9.01
CA ALA A 195 -20.82 16.84 -10.36
C ALA A 195 -19.73 16.90 -11.41
N PHE A 196 -19.90 16.13 -12.49
CA PHE A 196 -18.94 15.99 -13.58
C PHE A 196 -19.63 16.19 -14.93
N THR A 197 -18.82 16.55 -15.93
CA THR A 197 -19.29 16.79 -17.29
C THR A 197 -19.64 15.51 -18.04
N PRO A 198 -20.53 15.59 -19.04
CA PRO A 198 -20.90 14.44 -19.87
C PRO A 198 -19.77 13.84 -20.70
N GLU A 199 -18.83 14.68 -21.14
CA GLU A 199 -17.82 14.32 -22.13
C GLU A 199 -16.68 13.47 -21.54
N THR A 200 -16.60 13.36 -20.22
CA THR A 200 -15.49 12.68 -19.54
C THR A 200 -15.76 11.22 -19.19
N LYS A 201 -16.98 10.70 -19.40
CA LYS A 201 -17.35 9.30 -19.06
C LYS A 201 -17.92 8.51 -20.25
N ALA A 202 -17.45 8.80 -21.46
CA ALA A 202 -17.66 7.96 -22.64
C ALA A 202 -16.49 6.98 -22.82
#